data_AF-W5YM58-F1
#
_entry.id   AF-W5YM58-F1
#
_cell.length_a   1.000
_cell.length_b   1.000
_cell.length_c   1.000
_cell.angle_alpha   90.00
_cell.angle_beta   90.00
_cell.angle_gamma   90.00
#
_symmetry.space_group_name_H-M   'P 1'
#
loop_
_entity.id
_entity.type
_entity.pdbx_description
1 polymer ?
#
loop_
_entity_poly.entity_id
_entity_poly.type
_entity_poly.pdbx_seq_one_letter_code
_entity_poly.pdbx_strand_id
1 'polypeptide(L)'
;MIWGGVVLGLWFMVLLGSAARGSMLAQGLAFLFMLALYRRKFWDIGKFWVYSFISGVVLYFIFVIAIPKALFEQIGYYQIFRTGGSGRGQLWEYALSLSFENFPFGVGSLAYSYRIPVDAYYATPHSLYFTWASEYGWLFVVTVVAIFFRFSFRAWRKENVLSHNDSGLQLGVQFSVLSALVHACVSGVFTSPVSQIVGFPVLAIYFAFCLDANKQCSCAVGRGRLVNYLSLLLFWLSIFIIYPSYTWWHSSKQDAVKYMEINHIGLAPRFWIHGRFVGNEDSE
;
A
#
# COMPACT_ATOMS: atom_id res chain seq x y z
N MET A 1 -16.61 24.30 -3.87
CA MET A 1 -16.58 23.25 -2.83
C MET A 1 -17.60 22.14 -3.06
N ILE A 2 -18.89 22.44 -3.26
CA ILE A 2 -19.97 21.43 -3.36
C ILE A 2 -19.75 20.42 -4.52
N TRP A 3 -19.48 20.89 -5.74
CA TRP A 3 -19.23 20.02 -6.89
C TRP A 3 -18.01 19.10 -6.72
N GLY A 4 -16.93 19.61 -6.11
CA GLY A 4 -15.75 18.80 -5.80
C GLY A 4 -16.04 17.68 -4.81
N GLY A 5 -16.89 17.93 -3.80
CA GLY A 5 -17.32 16.92 -2.84
C GLY A 5 -18.28 15.88 -3.43
N VAL A 6 -19.08 16.24 -4.43
CA VAL A 6 -19.96 15.27 -5.14
C VAL A 6 -19.15 14.37 -6.05
N VAL A 7 -18.17 14.91 -6.80
CA VAL A 7 -17.29 14.11 -7.65
C VAL A 7 -16.45 13.14 -6.82
N LEU A 8 -15.89 13.57 -5.69
CA LEU A 8 -15.20 12.66 -4.76
C LEU A 8 -16.15 11.71 -4.05
N GLY A 9 -17.42 12.09 -3.90
CA GLY A 9 -18.49 11.21 -3.44
C GLY A 9 -18.67 9.99 -4.34
N LEU A 10 -18.54 10.14 -5.66
CA LEU A 10 -18.58 8.99 -6.59
C LEU A 10 -17.46 7.98 -6.29
N TRP A 11 -16.27 8.45 -5.91
CA TRP A 11 -15.18 7.57 -5.52
C TRP A 11 -15.53 6.80 -4.24
N PHE A 12 -16.09 7.46 -3.22
CA PHE A 12 -16.58 6.79 -2.00
C PHE A 12 -17.73 5.81 -2.28
N MET A 13 -18.63 6.13 -3.21
CA MET A 13 -19.69 5.23 -3.65
C MET A 13 -19.12 3.93 -4.22
N VAL A 14 -18.14 4.02 -5.13
CA VAL A 14 -17.44 2.85 -5.69
C VAL A 14 -16.72 2.06 -4.59
N LEU A 15 -16.10 2.77 -3.65
CA LEU A 15 -15.38 2.14 -2.54
C LEU A 15 -16.31 1.36 -1.61
N LEU A 16 -17.49 1.92 -1.31
CA LEU A 16 -18.55 1.23 -0.57
C LEU A 16 -19.07 0.00 -1.34
N GLY A 17 -19.31 0.14 -2.64
CA GLY A 17 -19.80 -0.95 -3.49
C GLY A 17 -18.81 -2.09 -3.70
N SER A 18 -17.51 -1.82 -3.66
CA SER A 18 -16.46 -2.83 -3.82
C SER A 18 -16.15 -3.64 -2.55
N ALA A 19 -16.85 -3.39 -1.44
CA ALA A 19 -16.59 -3.99 -0.13
C ALA A 19 -15.11 -3.83 0.33
N ALA A 20 -14.46 -2.74 -0.08
CA ALA A 20 -13.05 -2.42 0.22
C ALA A 20 -12.86 -1.94 1.68
N ARG A 21 -13.21 -2.81 2.64
CA ARG A 21 -13.20 -2.54 4.10
C ARG A 21 -11.87 -1.98 4.60
N GLY A 22 -10.76 -2.54 4.12
CA GLY A 22 -9.42 -2.09 4.49
C GLY A 22 -9.15 -0.64 4.12
N SER A 23 -9.71 -0.14 3.01
CA SER A 23 -9.51 1.25 2.55
C SER A 23 -10.28 2.22 3.44
N MET A 24 -11.54 1.89 3.76
CA MET A 24 -12.36 2.71 4.66
C MET A 24 -11.76 2.80 6.05
N LEU A 25 -11.37 1.66 6.63
CA LEU A 25 -10.79 1.61 7.97
C LEU A 25 -9.47 2.36 8.02
N ALA A 26 -8.59 2.17 7.03
CA ALA A 26 -7.32 2.87 6.98
C ALA A 26 -7.48 4.39 6.85
N GLN A 27 -8.39 4.86 6.00
CA GLN A 27 -8.68 6.29 5.87
C GLN A 27 -9.27 6.87 7.15
N GLY A 28 -10.22 6.18 7.79
CA GLY A 28 -10.82 6.60 9.06
C GLY A 28 -9.77 6.69 10.18
N LEU A 29 -8.91 5.67 10.33
CA LEU A 29 -7.84 5.68 11.32
C LEU A 29 -6.82 6.79 11.04
N ALA A 30 -6.41 6.97 9.78
CA ALA A 30 -5.52 8.05 9.39
C ALA A 30 -6.14 9.43 9.65
N PHE A 31 -7.46 9.57 9.45
CA PHE A 31 -8.18 10.81 9.68
C PHE A 31 -8.18 11.17 11.17
N LEU A 32 -8.52 10.19 12.03
CA LEU A 32 -8.51 10.37 13.48
C LEU A 32 -7.11 10.70 14.00
N PHE A 33 -6.08 10.03 13.47
CA PHE A 33 -4.69 10.29 13.82
C PHE A 33 -4.23 11.70 13.40
N MET A 34 -4.53 12.11 12.16
CA MET A 34 -4.21 13.46 11.68
C MET A 34 -4.97 14.54 12.48
N LEU A 35 -6.23 14.29 12.82
CA LEU A 35 -7.02 15.18 13.66
C LEU A 35 -6.44 15.30 15.07
N ALA A 36 -5.96 14.21 15.66
CA ALA A 36 -5.29 14.24 16.96
C ALA A 36 -3.97 15.04 16.92
N LEU A 37 -3.18 14.90 15.86
CA LEU A 37 -1.86 15.54 15.73
C LEU A 37 -1.91 17.02 15.33
N TYR A 38 -2.80 17.39 14.41
CA TYR A 38 -2.86 18.73 13.80
C TYR A 38 -4.10 19.53 14.20
N ARG A 39 -5.08 18.89 14.85
CA ARG A 39 -6.28 19.52 15.42
C ARG A 39 -6.99 20.40 14.40
N ARG A 40 -7.15 21.69 14.72
CA ARG A 40 -7.90 22.65 13.91
C ARG A 40 -7.29 22.84 12.51
N LYS A 41 -5.97 22.76 12.38
CA LYS A 41 -5.28 22.92 11.08
C LYS A 41 -5.69 21.85 10.08
N PHE A 42 -5.80 20.60 10.53
CA PHE A 42 -6.29 19.51 9.68
C PHE A 42 -7.79 19.56 9.47
N TRP A 43 -8.56 20.03 10.46
CA TRP A 43 -10.03 20.04 10.38
C TRP A 43 -10.58 20.77 9.16
N ASP A 44 -9.93 21.85 8.70
CA ASP A 44 -10.41 22.59 7.53
C ASP A 44 -10.39 21.76 6.24
N ILE A 45 -9.40 20.88 6.09
CA ILE A 45 -9.34 19.87 5.01
C ILE A 45 -10.23 18.67 5.36
N GLY A 46 -10.24 18.27 6.63
CA GLY A 46 -10.99 17.14 7.13
C GLY A 46 -12.50 17.26 6.86
N LYS A 47 -13.06 18.47 6.93
CA LYS A 47 -14.44 18.75 6.51
C LYS A 47 -14.71 18.30 5.08
N PHE A 48 -13.79 18.56 4.16
CA PHE A 48 -13.93 18.18 2.76
C PHE A 48 -13.95 16.66 2.57
N TRP A 49 -13.13 15.93 3.33
CA TRP A 49 -13.18 14.47 3.39
C TRP A 49 -14.52 13.98 3.93
N VAL A 50 -15.01 14.56 5.04
CA VAL A 50 -16.31 14.21 5.64
C VAL A 50 -17.46 14.46 4.67
N TYR A 51 -17.50 15.61 4.01
CA TYR A 51 -18.54 15.92 3.01
C TYR A 51 -18.49 14.95 1.83
N SER A 52 -17.30 14.59 1.37
CA SER A 52 -17.11 13.61 0.27
C SER A 52 -17.54 12.20 0.69
N PHE A 53 -17.28 11.83 1.95
CA PHE A 53 -17.73 10.55 2.49
C PHE A 53 -19.26 10.49 2.57
N ILE A 54 -19.89 11.51 3.16
CA ILE A 54 -21.36 11.60 3.28
C ILE A 54 -22.01 11.61 1.90
N SER A 55 -21.49 12.41 0.95
CA SER A 55 -22.00 12.42 -0.42
C SER A 55 -21.89 11.05 -1.08
N GLY A 56 -20.78 10.33 -0.87
CA GLY A 56 -20.62 8.97 -1.38
C GLY A 56 -21.58 7.95 -0.77
N VAL A 57 -21.86 8.05 0.53
CA VAL A 57 -22.89 7.24 1.19
C VAL A 57 -24.26 7.51 0.59
N VAL A 58 -24.63 8.78 0.41
CA VAL A 58 -25.92 9.16 -0.20
C VAL A 58 -26.01 8.65 -1.64
N LEU A 59 -24.97 8.86 -2.45
CA LEU A 59 -24.90 8.38 -3.83
C LEU A 59 -25.00 6.85 -3.90
N TYR A 60 -24.33 6.13 -2.99
CA TYR A 60 -24.44 4.68 -2.89
C TYR A 60 -25.87 4.22 -2.60
N PHE A 61 -26.54 4.83 -1.62
CA PHE A 61 -27.93 4.51 -1.32
C PHE A 61 -28.85 4.77 -2.52
N ILE A 62 -28.66 5.87 -3.24
CA ILE A 62 -29.50 6.20 -4.39
C ILE A 62 -29.23 5.24 -5.55
N PHE A 63 -27.98 5.15 -6.01
CA PHE A 63 -27.63 4.47 -7.26
C PHE A 63 -27.45 2.97 -7.14
N VAL A 64 -27.01 2.47 -5.98
CA VAL A 64 -26.71 1.04 -5.80
C VAL A 64 -27.86 0.31 -5.09
N ILE A 65 -28.66 1.00 -4.26
CA ILE A 65 -29.75 0.38 -3.51
C ILE A 65 -31.13 0.80 -4.04
N ALA A 66 -31.45 2.09 -4.01
CA ALA A 66 -32.81 2.58 -4.24
C ALA A 66 -33.25 2.43 -5.71
N ILE A 67 -32.43 2.89 -6.66
CA ILE A 67 -32.73 2.77 -8.10
C ILE A 67 -32.83 1.30 -8.51
N PRO A 68 -31.87 0.41 -8.17
CA PRO A 68 -31.98 -0.99 -8.57
C PRO A 68 -33.18 -1.70 -7.95
N LYS A 69 -33.53 -1.40 -6.69
CA LYS A 69 -34.73 -1.94 -6.04
C LYS A 69 -36.03 -1.50 -6.72
N ALA A 70 -36.09 -0.25 -7.17
CA ALA A 70 -37.28 0.31 -7.80
C ALA A 70 -37.47 -0.16 -9.25
N LEU A 71 -36.37 -0.46 -9.96
CA LEU A 71 -36.40 -0.81 -11.38
C LEU A 71 -36.32 -2.32 -11.65
N PHE A 72 -35.79 -3.12 -10.71
CA PHE A 72 -35.54 -4.54 -10.92
C PHE A 72 -36.06 -5.36 -9.73
N GLU A 73 -37.07 -6.19 -9.98
CA GLU A 73 -37.79 -6.96 -8.94
C GLU A 73 -36.98 -8.09 -8.30
N GLN A 74 -35.79 -8.45 -8.83
CA GLN A 74 -35.01 -9.60 -8.37
C GLN A 74 -33.48 -9.37 -8.36
N ILE A 75 -33.00 -8.26 -7.80
CA ILE A 75 -31.56 -8.14 -7.53
C ILE A 75 -31.28 -8.63 -6.12
N GLY A 76 -30.63 -9.79 -6.01
CA GLY A 76 -30.01 -10.23 -4.77
C GLY A 76 -28.96 -9.21 -4.35
N TYR A 77 -29.21 -8.49 -3.26
CA TYR A 77 -28.25 -7.53 -2.74
C TYR A 77 -26.97 -8.25 -2.33
N TYR A 78 -25.85 -7.93 -2.98
CA TYR A 78 -24.54 -8.26 -2.45
C TYR A 78 -24.40 -7.58 -1.08
N GLN A 79 -24.31 -8.37 -0.02
CA GLN A 79 -24.27 -7.87 1.35
C GLN A 79 -23.13 -6.85 1.52
N ILE A 80 -23.49 -5.66 2.03
CA ILE A 80 -22.59 -4.54 2.41
C ILE A 80 -21.45 -5.03 3.32
N PHE A 81 -21.77 -6.01 4.17
CA PHE A 81 -20.83 -6.65 5.07
C PHE A 81 -20.74 -8.13 4.75
N ARG A 82 -19.76 -8.52 3.94
CA ARG A 82 -19.35 -9.91 3.85
C ARG A 82 -18.78 -10.32 5.22
N THR A 83 -19.58 -11.01 6.02
CA THR A 83 -19.22 -11.46 7.39
C THR A 83 -18.21 -12.61 7.40
N GLY A 84 -17.96 -13.25 6.25
CA GLY A 84 -16.94 -14.28 6.12
C GLY A 84 -15.51 -13.76 6.28
N GLY A 85 -14.66 -14.55 6.96
CA GLY A 85 -13.23 -14.33 7.04
C GLY A 85 -12.58 -14.38 5.65
N SER A 86 -11.57 -13.55 5.42
CA SER A 86 -10.86 -13.48 4.14
C SER A 86 -9.82 -14.60 3.96
N GLY A 87 -9.75 -15.59 4.87
CA GLY A 87 -8.68 -16.61 4.90
C GLY A 87 -7.28 -16.08 5.25
N ARG A 88 -7.12 -14.76 5.43
CA ARG A 88 -5.83 -14.08 5.56
C ARG A 88 -5.07 -14.41 6.85
N GLY A 89 -5.77 -14.87 7.90
CA GLY A 89 -5.13 -15.22 9.18
C GLY A 89 -4.07 -16.32 9.00
N GLN A 90 -4.38 -17.38 8.25
CA GLN A 90 -3.45 -18.46 7.94
C GLN A 90 -2.23 -17.95 7.16
N LEU A 91 -2.45 -17.05 6.20
CA LEU A 91 -1.38 -16.45 5.41
C LEU A 91 -0.48 -15.53 6.24
N TRP A 92 -1.04 -14.80 7.20
CA TRP A 92 -0.30 -13.96 8.14
C TRP A 92 0.50 -14.78 9.13
N GLU A 93 -0.08 -15.85 9.66
CA GLU A 93 0.59 -16.77 10.56
C GLU A 93 1.80 -17.42 9.87
N TYR A 94 1.63 -17.87 8.63
CA TYR A 94 2.71 -18.42 7.83
C TYR A 94 3.79 -17.38 7.49
N ALA A 95 3.40 -16.15 7.11
CA ALA A 95 4.38 -15.08 6.86
C ALA A 95 5.16 -14.73 8.12
N LEU A 96 4.48 -14.74 9.26
CA LEU A 96 5.08 -14.48 10.55
C LEU A 96 6.06 -15.59 10.93
N SER A 97 5.69 -16.87 10.77
CA SER A 97 6.62 -17.98 11.05
C SER A 97 7.86 -17.90 10.16
N LEU A 98 7.68 -17.64 8.86
CA LEU A 98 8.78 -17.48 7.92
C LEU A 98 9.72 -16.32 8.32
N SER A 99 9.17 -15.22 8.85
CA SER A 99 9.95 -14.06 9.30
C SER A 99 10.88 -14.35 10.49
N PHE A 100 10.64 -15.43 11.23
CA PHE A 100 11.46 -15.83 12.37
C PHE A 100 12.48 -16.92 12.06
N GLU A 101 12.42 -17.57 10.88
CA GLU A 101 13.39 -18.61 10.50
C GLU A 101 14.84 -18.09 10.45
N ASN A 102 15.03 -16.88 9.92
CA ASN A 102 16.33 -16.21 9.87
C ASN A 102 16.26 -14.81 10.50
N PHE A 103 15.88 -14.74 11.77
CA PHE A 103 15.78 -13.48 12.50
C PHE A 103 17.17 -12.85 12.72
N PRO A 104 17.35 -11.52 12.49
CA PRO A 104 16.37 -10.51 12.09
C PRO A 104 16.37 -10.17 10.58
N PHE A 105 17.02 -10.98 9.73
CA PHE A 105 17.34 -10.65 8.32
C PHE A 105 16.36 -11.22 7.29
N GLY A 106 15.46 -12.12 7.68
CA GLY A 106 14.49 -12.74 6.76
C GLY A 106 15.12 -13.82 5.87
N VAL A 107 14.28 -14.52 5.11
CA VAL A 107 14.65 -15.75 4.41
C VAL A 107 15.14 -15.50 2.98
N GLY A 108 14.93 -14.29 2.44
CA GLY A 108 15.34 -13.89 1.11
C GLY A 108 14.16 -13.46 0.22
N SER A 109 14.45 -12.74 -0.85
CA SER A 109 13.44 -12.24 -1.79
C SER A 109 12.62 -13.36 -2.40
N LEU A 110 11.31 -13.16 -2.53
CA LEU A 110 10.35 -14.13 -3.06
C LEU A 110 10.21 -15.45 -2.27
N ALA A 111 10.88 -15.59 -1.11
CA ALA A 111 10.84 -16.82 -0.31
C ALA A 111 9.42 -17.19 0.10
N TYR A 112 8.57 -16.20 0.38
CA TYR A 112 7.16 -16.43 0.71
C TYR A 112 6.41 -17.10 -0.43
N SER A 113 6.60 -16.60 -1.65
CA SER A 113 5.93 -17.15 -2.84
C SER A 113 6.48 -18.54 -3.21
N TYR A 114 7.76 -18.79 -2.93
CA TYR A 114 8.41 -20.07 -3.19
C TYR A 114 7.96 -21.18 -2.21
N ARG A 115 7.77 -20.84 -0.94
CA ARG A 115 7.58 -21.84 0.14
C ARG A 115 6.13 -22.02 0.60
N ILE A 116 5.19 -21.26 0.05
CA ILE A 116 3.78 -21.34 0.46
C ILE A 116 3.26 -22.79 0.27
N PRO A 117 2.53 -23.36 1.25
CA PRO A 117 1.97 -24.71 1.13
C PRO A 117 1.07 -24.81 -0.11
N VAL A 118 1.13 -25.95 -0.81
CA VAL A 118 0.31 -26.24 -2.01
C VAL A 118 -1.19 -26.08 -1.72
N ASP A 119 -1.59 -26.37 -0.48
CA ASP A 119 -2.96 -26.32 0.00
C ASP A 119 -3.45 -24.88 0.29
N ALA A 120 -2.51 -23.94 0.48
CA ALA A 120 -2.77 -22.53 0.70
C ALA A 120 -2.87 -21.81 -0.65
N TYR A 121 -3.98 -22.02 -1.35
CA TYR A 121 -4.32 -21.42 -2.65
C TYR A 121 -3.75 -20.00 -2.86
N TYR A 122 -2.64 -19.92 -3.60
CA TYR A 122 -2.07 -18.78 -4.34
C TYR A 122 -2.33 -17.37 -3.79
N ALA A 123 -2.21 -17.17 -2.49
CA ALA A 123 -2.52 -15.89 -1.88
C ALA A 123 -1.28 -15.33 -1.17
N THR A 124 -0.89 -14.12 -1.55
CA THR A 124 0.08 -13.34 -0.76
C THR A 124 -0.57 -12.98 0.57
N PRO A 125 0.21 -12.66 1.64
CA PRO A 125 -0.36 -12.35 2.94
C PRO A 125 -1.29 -11.13 2.90
N HIS A 126 -1.34 -10.38 1.80
CA HIS A 126 -2.08 -9.12 1.70
C HIS A 126 -1.72 -8.20 2.88
N SER A 127 -0.44 -8.19 3.28
CA SER A 127 0.13 -7.28 4.27
C SER A 127 1.58 -7.03 3.87
N LEU A 128 1.89 -5.78 3.55
CA LEU A 128 3.22 -5.39 3.09
C LEU A 128 4.29 -5.68 4.15
N TYR A 129 3.96 -5.43 5.42
CA TYR A 129 4.91 -5.59 6.52
C TYR A 129 5.24 -7.05 6.81
N PHE A 130 4.26 -7.95 6.72
CA PHE A 130 4.54 -9.38 6.88
C PHE A 130 5.34 -9.94 5.70
N THR A 131 5.04 -9.52 4.46
CA THR A 131 5.88 -9.87 3.31
C THR A 131 7.31 -9.37 3.46
N TRP A 132 7.49 -8.11 3.87
CA TRP A 132 8.82 -7.55 4.10
C TRP A 132 9.56 -8.23 5.26
N ALA A 133 8.87 -8.55 6.35
CA ALA A 133 9.46 -9.25 7.48
C ALA A 133 9.90 -10.66 7.09
N SER A 134 9.10 -11.39 6.30
CA SER A 134 9.47 -12.73 5.83
C SER A 134 10.65 -12.72 4.85
N GLU A 135 10.67 -11.77 3.91
CA GLU A 135 11.66 -11.75 2.83
C GLU A 135 12.95 -10.99 3.18
N TYR A 136 12.82 -9.84 3.85
CA TYR A 136 13.92 -8.91 4.15
C TYR A 136 14.18 -8.71 5.65
N GLY A 137 13.37 -9.37 6.49
CA GLY A 137 13.57 -9.38 7.93
C GLY A 137 12.94 -8.22 8.69
N TRP A 138 12.77 -8.44 10.00
CA TRP A 138 12.26 -7.43 10.92
C TRP A 138 13.16 -6.20 11.03
N LEU A 139 14.48 -6.36 10.85
CA LEU A 139 15.40 -5.23 10.84
C LEU A 139 15.06 -4.24 9.73
N PHE A 140 14.73 -4.73 8.53
CA PHE A 140 14.32 -3.88 7.41
C PHE A 140 13.00 -3.16 7.72
N VAL A 141 11.99 -3.89 8.21
CA VAL A 141 10.68 -3.31 8.56
C VAL A 141 10.81 -2.20 9.62
N VAL A 142 11.52 -2.47 10.71
CA VAL A 142 11.76 -1.48 11.78
C VAL A 142 12.52 -0.27 11.24
N THR A 143 13.52 -0.48 10.40
CA THR A 143 14.29 0.62 9.79
C THR A 143 13.41 1.52 8.94
N VAL A 144 12.58 0.96 8.07
CA VAL A 144 11.65 1.72 7.22
C VAL A 144 10.65 2.49 8.08
N VAL A 145 10.02 1.83 9.06
CA VAL A 145 9.07 2.47 9.98
C VAL A 145 9.73 3.61 10.76
N ALA A 146 10.96 3.42 11.24
CA ALA A 146 11.71 4.44 11.97
C ALA A 146 12.05 5.65 11.07
N ILE A 147 12.40 5.43 9.80
CA ILE A 147 12.62 6.49 8.82
C ILE A 147 11.34 7.30 8.63
N PHE A 148 10.21 6.65 8.36
CA PHE A 148 8.92 7.33 8.21
C PHE A 148 8.58 8.12 9.46
N PHE A 149 8.64 7.50 10.64
CA PHE A 149 8.36 8.17 11.91
C PHE A 149 9.25 9.39 12.14
N ARG A 150 10.55 9.29 11.88
CA ARG A 150 11.51 10.40 12.02
C ARG A 150 11.14 11.58 11.11
N PHE A 151 10.83 11.32 9.85
CA PHE A 151 10.47 12.39 8.91
C PHE A 151 9.09 12.99 9.22
N SER A 152 8.09 12.17 9.53
CA SER A 152 6.76 12.62 9.96
C SER A 152 6.84 13.49 11.21
N PHE A 153 7.57 13.04 12.23
CA PHE A 153 7.68 13.76 13.51
C PHE A 153 8.35 15.12 13.36
N ARG A 154 9.35 15.23 12.47
CA ARG A 154 9.98 16.52 12.16
C ARG A 154 9.03 17.46 11.42
N ALA A 155 8.32 16.94 10.41
CA ALA A 155 7.32 17.73 9.69
C ALA A 155 6.22 18.21 10.65
N TRP A 156 5.71 17.34 11.52
CA TRP A 156 4.75 17.69 12.56
C TRP A 156 5.27 18.77 13.52
N ARG A 157 6.52 18.66 14.00
CA ARG A 157 7.11 19.70 14.85
C ARG A 157 7.24 21.03 14.14
N LYS A 158 7.66 21.05 12.88
CA LYS A 158 7.74 22.28 12.09
C LYS A 158 6.38 22.96 11.98
N GLU A 159 5.36 22.21 11.59
CA GLU A 159 4.01 22.75 11.42
C GLU A 159 3.40 23.30 12.71
N ASN A 160 3.68 22.68 13.86
CA ASN A 160 3.11 23.11 15.13
C ASN A 160 3.92 24.16 15.87
N VAL A 161 5.24 24.26 15.64
CA VAL A 161 6.13 25.16 16.39
C VAL A 161 6.53 26.40 15.59
N LEU A 162 6.72 26.29 14.27
CA LEU A 162 7.37 27.34 13.46
C LEU A 162 6.39 28.24 12.67
N SER A 163 5.09 28.16 12.99
CA SER A 163 3.98 28.92 12.37
C SER A 163 4.18 29.23 10.88
N HIS A 164 4.53 28.22 10.09
CA HIS A 164 4.65 28.39 8.65
C HIS A 164 3.28 28.22 7.98
N ASN A 165 3.12 28.96 6.90
CA ASN A 165 1.88 29.15 6.15
C ASN A 165 1.18 27.82 5.82
N ASP A 166 -0.15 27.79 5.98
CA ASP A 166 -1.02 26.62 5.80
C ASP A 166 -0.94 26.07 4.36
N SER A 167 -0.02 25.13 4.13
CA SER A 167 -0.02 24.32 2.91
C SER A 167 -1.01 23.17 3.10
N GLY A 168 -2.29 23.42 2.79
CA GLY A 168 -3.30 22.36 2.82
C GLY A 168 -2.92 21.15 1.93
N LEU A 169 -2.12 21.38 0.90
CA LEU A 169 -1.52 20.33 0.08
C LEU A 169 -0.61 19.40 0.90
N GLN A 170 0.25 19.95 1.77
CA GLN A 170 1.16 19.15 2.59
C GLN A 170 0.39 18.26 3.57
N LEU A 171 -0.62 18.80 4.26
CA LEU A 171 -1.48 18.02 5.16
C LEU A 171 -2.28 16.96 4.39
N GLY A 172 -2.75 17.26 3.18
CA GLY A 172 -3.43 16.31 2.31
C GLY A 172 -2.53 15.16 1.84
N VAL A 173 -1.27 15.45 1.51
CA VAL A 173 -0.26 14.44 1.15
C VAL A 173 0.11 13.58 2.35
N GLN A 174 0.30 14.17 3.53
CA GLN A 174 0.54 13.44 4.77
C GLN A 174 -0.61 12.50 5.11
N PHE A 175 -1.86 12.97 5.00
CA PHE A 175 -3.04 12.15 5.20
C PHE A 175 -3.12 11.00 4.20
N SER A 176 -2.85 11.25 2.91
CA SER A 176 -2.83 10.24 1.86
C SER A 176 -1.78 9.15 2.12
N VAL A 177 -0.55 9.53 2.45
CA VAL A 177 0.53 8.58 2.75
C VAL A 177 0.23 7.78 4.01
N LEU A 178 -0.24 8.42 5.08
CA LEU A 178 -0.60 7.72 6.31
C LEU A 178 -1.72 6.71 6.05
N SER A 179 -2.76 7.11 5.31
CA SER A 179 -3.83 6.19 4.92
C SER A 179 -3.30 5.01 4.12
N ALA A 180 -2.37 5.22 3.18
CA ALA A 180 -1.79 4.16 2.38
C ALA A 180 -0.95 3.19 3.24
N LEU A 181 -0.17 3.71 4.20
CA LEU A 181 0.63 2.90 5.12
C LEU A 181 -0.24 2.06 6.06
N VAL A 182 -1.29 2.65 6.66
CA VAL A 182 -2.25 1.91 7.50
C VAL A 182 -2.97 0.85 6.67
N HIS A 183 -3.31 1.17 5.42
CA HIS A 183 -3.93 0.21 4.51
C HIS A 183 -2.99 -0.94 4.14
N ALA A 184 -1.69 -0.66 4.00
CA ALA A 184 -0.67 -1.66 3.69
C ALA A 184 -0.51 -2.73 4.79
N CYS A 185 -0.99 -2.48 6.02
CA CYS A 185 -1.06 -3.49 7.08
C CYS A 185 -1.99 -4.66 6.74
N VAL A 186 -3.04 -4.40 5.97
CA VAL A 186 -4.15 -5.35 5.74
C VAL A 186 -4.44 -5.55 4.26
N SER A 187 -3.64 -4.98 3.37
CA SER A 187 -3.77 -5.15 1.93
C SER A 187 -2.43 -5.07 1.20
N GLY A 188 -2.37 -5.73 0.04
CA GLY A 188 -1.24 -5.67 -0.90
C GLY A 188 -1.22 -4.39 -1.74
N VAL A 189 -1.50 -3.21 -1.17
CA VAL A 189 -1.55 -1.97 -1.97
C VAL A 189 -0.20 -1.59 -2.55
N PHE A 190 0.91 -2.06 -2.02
CA PHE A 190 2.23 -1.85 -2.62
C PHE A 190 2.79 -3.08 -3.33
N THR A 191 1.99 -4.13 -3.53
CA THR A 191 2.44 -5.36 -4.22
C THR A 191 2.11 -5.36 -5.71
N SER A 192 1.17 -4.51 -6.17
CA SER A 192 0.84 -4.39 -7.60
C SER A 192 1.69 -3.30 -8.27
N PRO A 193 2.26 -3.55 -9.47
CA PRO A 193 2.93 -2.52 -10.25
C PRO A 193 2.04 -1.30 -10.53
N VAL A 194 0.73 -1.50 -10.75
CA VAL A 194 -0.21 -0.41 -11.05
C VAL A 194 -0.32 0.56 -9.87
N SER A 195 -0.41 0.05 -8.65
CA SER A 195 -0.48 0.88 -7.46
C SER A 195 0.86 1.53 -7.11
N GLN A 196 1.98 0.90 -7.47
CA GLN A 196 3.32 1.49 -7.32
C GLN A 196 3.54 2.70 -8.24
N ILE A 197 3.01 2.69 -9.47
CA ILE A 197 3.09 3.81 -10.42
C ILE A 197 2.48 5.10 -9.81
N VAL A 198 1.41 4.97 -9.03
CA VAL A 198 0.80 6.12 -8.33
C VAL A 198 1.43 6.35 -6.95
N GLY A 199 1.75 5.28 -6.23
CA GLY A 199 2.26 5.33 -4.86
C GLY A 199 3.64 5.98 -4.74
N PHE A 200 4.58 5.65 -5.64
CA PHE A 200 5.94 6.20 -5.57
C PHE A 200 6.01 7.71 -5.81
N PRO A 201 5.32 8.30 -6.81
CA PRO A 201 5.24 9.76 -6.94
C PRO A 201 4.67 10.45 -5.70
N VAL A 202 3.61 9.90 -5.08
CA VAL A 202 3.02 10.46 -3.87
C VAL A 202 4.00 10.40 -2.69
N LEU A 203 4.71 9.27 -2.53
CA LEU A 203 5.77 9.13 -1.53
C LEU A 203 6.94 10.10 -1.78
N ALA A 204 7.32 10.32 -3.04
CA ALA A 204 8.36 11.27 -3.40
C ALA A 204 7.97 12.71 -3.03
N ILE A 205 6.73 13.12 -3.34
CA ILE A 205 6.19 14.43 -2.94
C ILE A 205 6.15 14.55 -1.41
N TYR A 206 5.74 13.51 -0.71
CA TYR A 206 5.73 13.46 0.75
C TYR A 206 7.13 13.68 1.33
N PHE A 207 8.12 12.92 0.86
CA PHE A 207 9.51 13.09 1.31
C PHE A 207 10.08 14.44 0.94
N ALA A 208 9.71 15.02 -0.21
CA ALA A 208 10.09 16.37 -0.59
C ALA A 208 9.61 17.41 0.45
N PHE A 209 8.34 17.34 0.89
CA PHE A 209 7.84 18.21 1.96
C PHE A 209 8.58 17.98 3.29
N CYS A 210 8.84 16.73 3.66
CA CYS A 210 9.61 16.41 4.88
C CYS A 210 11.07 16.87 4.81
N LEU A 211 11.68 16.92 3.62
CA LEU A 211 13.07 17.33 3.40
C LEU A 211 13.23 18.84 3.23
N ASP A 212 12.29 19.53 2.60
CA ASP A 212 12.28 21.00 2.57
C ASP A 212 12.04 21.57 3.96
N ALA A 213 11.33 20.85 4.84
CA ALA A 213 11.30 21.13 6.27
C ALA A 213 12.70 21.09 6.94
N ASN A 214 13.68 20.43 6.33
CA ASN A 214 15.04 20.27 6.85
C ASN A 214 16.00 21.38 6.38
N LYS A 215 15.78 21.95 5.19
CA LYS A 215 16.66 22.99 4.61
C LYS A 215 16.63 24.30 5.39
N GLN A 216 15.53 24.63 6.06
CA GLN A 216 15.41 25.85 6.86
C GLN A 216 16.12 25.79 8.22
N CYS A 217 16.61 24.62 8.67
CA CYS A 217 17.24 24.45 9.99
C CYS A 217 18.72 23.99 9.94
N SER A 218 19.44 24.08 8.82
CA SER A 218 20.83 23.62 8.79
C SER A 218 21.69 24.30 7.73
N CYS A 219 22.53 25.24 8.16
CA CYS A 219 23.81 25.50 7.51
C CYS A 219 24.72 24.28 7.76
N ALA A 220 24.73 23.28 6.87
CA ALA A 220 25.70 22.19 6.93
C ALA A 220 26.06 21.70 5.52
N VAL A 221 27.04 22.38 4.91
CA VAL A 221 27.59 22.12 3.56
C VAL A 221 28.24 20.72 3.42
N GLY A 222 28.42 19.97 4.52
CA GLY A 222 29.00 18.61 4.50
C GLY A 222 28.01 17.45 4.27
N ARG A 223 26.71 17.64 4.54
CA ARG A 223 25.73 16.53 4.58
C ARG A 223 25.23 16.08 3.20
N GLY A 224 25.29 16.97 2.20
CA GLY A 224 24.83 16.69 0.83
C GLY A 224 25.70 15.65 0.10
N ARG A 225 27.00 15.61 0.36
CA ARG A 225 27.91 14.65 -0.29
C ARG A 225 27.63 13.22 0.14
N LEU A 226 27.40 12.96 1.42
CA LEU A 226 27.09 11.62 1.93
C LEU A 226 25.76 11.09 1.36
N VAL A 227 24.74 11.96 1.26
CA VAL A 227 23.46 11.58 0.64
C VAL A 227 23.64 11.28 -0.85
N ASN A 228 24.46 12.04 -1.56
CA ASN A 228 24.78 11.77 -2.97
C ASN A 228 25.55 10.45 -3.15
N TYR A 229 26.55 10.18 -2.30
CA TYR A 229 27.30 8.91 -2.34
C TYR A 229 26.42 7.71 -1.98
N LEU A 230 25.54 7.84 -0.99
CA LEU A 230 24.56 6.79 -0.65
C LEU A 230 23.56 6.59 -1.79
N SER A 231 23.10 7.65 -2.44
CA SER A 231 22.17 7.56 -3.57
C SER A 231 22.84 6.88 -4.77
N LEU A 232 24.10 7.21 -5.05
CA LEU A 232 24.90 6.54 -6.09
C LEU A 232 25.17 5.08 -5.74
N LEU A 233 25.50 4.77 -4.49
CA LEU A 233 25.70 3.40 -4.03
C LEU A 233 24.42 2.57 -4.18
N LEU A 234 23.27 3.12 -3.77
CA LEU A 234 21.96 2.47 -3.93
C LEU A 234 21.61 2.29 -5.41
N PHE A 235 21.92 3.25 -6.27
CA PHE A 235 21.77 3.12 -7.71
C PHE A 235 22.64 1.99 -8.27
N TRP A 236 23.90 1.92 -7.89
CA TRP A 236 24.79 0.82 -8.30
C TRP A 236 24.35 -0.54 -7.77
N LEU A 237 23.93 -0.63 -6.51
CA LEU A 237 23.36 -1.85 -5.94
C LEU A 237 22.08 -2.27 -6.67
N SER A 238 21.26 -1.32 -7.12
CA SER A 238 20.08 -1.64 -7.93
C SER A 238 20.43 -2.25 -9.29
N ILE A 239 21.56 -1.87 -9.89
CA ILE A 239 22.09 -2.48 -11.12
C ILE A 239 22.51 -3.94 -10.86
N PHE A 240 23.10 -4.23 -9.71
CA PHE A 240 23.45 -5.61 -9.33
C PHE A 240 22.23 -6.53 -9.16
N ILE A 241 21.05 -5.98 -8.87
CA ILE A 241 19.80 -6.73 -8.78
C ILE A 241 19.24 -7.07 -10.18
N ILE A 242 19.66 -6.35 -11.23
CA ILE A 242 19.17 -6.59 -12.62
C ILE A 242 19.57 -7.97 -13.12
N TYR A 243 20.79 -8.45 -12.85
CA TYR A 243 21.24 -9.75 -13.35
C TYR A 243 20.44 -10.93 -12.77
N PRO A 244 20.28 -11.06 -11.44
CA PRO A 244 19.37 -12.05 -10.85
C PRO A 244 17.92 -11.92 -11.33
N SER A 245 17.45 -10.68 -11.53
CA SER A 245 16.11 -10.43 -12.06
C SER A 245 15.96 -10.89 -13.51
N TYR A 246 17.02 -10.71 -14.32
CA TYR A 246 17.07 -11.16 -15.71
C TYR A 246 17.14 -12.68 -15.83
N THR A 247 17.97 -13.34 -15.02
CA THR A 247 18.04 -14.80 -15.00
C THR A 247 16.72 -15.41 -14.55
N TRP A 248 16.12 -14.87 -13.48
CA TRP A 248 14.78 -15.26 -13.03
C TRP A 248 13.71 -15.03 -14.09
N TRP A 249 13.75 -13.89 -14.79
CA TRP A 249 12.84 -13.61 -15.91
C TRP A 249 13.00 -14.60 -17.05
N HIS A 250 14.24 -15.02 -17.32
CA HIS A 250 14.55 -15.94 -18.40
C HIS A 250 14.12 -17.38 -18.07
N SER A 251 14.32 -17.86 -16.84
CA SER A 251 13.79 -19.15 -16.39
C SER A 251 12.26 -19.13 -16.34
N SER A 252 11.67 -18.05 -15.84
CA SER A 252 10.22 -17.85 -15.85
C SER A 252 9.57 -17.88 -17.25
N LYS A 253 10.31 -17.51 -18.30
CA LYS A 253 9.83 -17.61 -19.69
C LYS A 253 9.67 -19.06 -20.16
N GLN A 254 10.42 -19.99 -19.60
CA GLN A 254 10.34 -21.41 -19.98
C GLN A 254 9.03 -22.02 -19.48
N ASP A 255 8.54 -21.56 -18.33
CA ASP A 255 7.26 -21.98 -17.75
C ASP A 255 6.04 -21.41 -18.51
N ALA A 256 6.24 -20.44 -19.43
CA ALA A 256 5.18 -19.79 -20.23
C ALA A 256 4.28 -20.78 -20.98
N VAL A 257 4.85 -21.89 -21.47
CA VAL A 257 4.13 -22.93 -22.20
C VAL A 257 3.18 -23.69 -21.27
N LYS A 258 3.68 -24.10 -20.10
CA LYS A 258 2.91 -24.77 -19.04
C LYS A 258 1.74 -23.91 -18.55
N TYR A 259 1.91 -22.58 -18.48
CA TYR A 259 0.84 -21.65 -18.11
C TYR A 259 -0.32 -21.61 -19.12
N MET A 260 -0.04 -21.65 -20.43
CA MET A 260 -1.07 -21.61 -21.47
C MET A 260 -1.89 -22.90 -21.53
N GLU A 261 -1.24 -24.04 -21.28
CA GLU A 261 -1.86 -25.36 -21.32
C GLU A 261 -2.76 -25.61 -20.10
N ILE A 262 -2.32 -25.27 -18.89
CA ILE A 262 -3.05 -25.62 -17.65
C ILE A 262 -4.17 -24.63 -17.30
N ASN A 263 -3.95 -23.33 -17.51
CA ASN A 263 -4.85 -22.32 -16.95
C ASN A 263 -5.79 -21.67 -17.96
N HIS A 264 -5.61 -21.84 -19.28
CA HIS A 264 -6.36 -21.14 -20.35
C HIS A 264 -6.45 -19.60 -20.21
N ILE A 265 -5.71 -18.98 -19.26
CA ILE A 265 -5.70 -17.54 -19.00
C ILE A 265 -4.53 -16.92 -19.78
N GLY A 266 -4.66 -16.85 -21.11
CA GLY A 266 -3.63 -16.29 -21.99
C GLY A 266 -3.44 -14.77 -21.89
N LEU A 267 -4.33 -14.06 -21.19
CA LEU A 267 -4.42 -12.59 -21.22
C LEU A 267 -4.10 -11.90 -19.88
N ALA A 268 -3.85 -12.64 -18.79
CA ALA A 268 -3.48 -11.99 -17.54
C ALA A 268 -2.01 -11.53 -17.59
N PRO A 269 -1.68 -10.34 -17.04
CA PRO A 269 -0.29 -9.87 -17.01
C PRO A 269 0.58 -10.88 -16.26
N ARG A 270 1.69 -11.26 -16.88
CA ARG A 270 2.58 -12.37 -16.45
C ARG A 270 2.98 -12.31 -14.97
N PHE A 271 3.17 -11.11 -14.41
CA PHE A 271 3.52 -10.94 -12.99
C PHE A 271 2.48 -11.50 -12.00
N TRP A 272 1.19 -11.62 -12.37
CA TRP A 272 0.15 -12.23 -11.53
C TRP A 272 0.16 -13.77 -11.56
N ILE A 273 0.88 -14.35 -12.52
CA ILE A 273 0.87 -15.78 -12.83
C ILE A 273 2.19 -16.44 -12.40
N HIS A 274 3.30 -15.70 -12.44
CA HIS A 274 4.67 -16.23 -12.22
C HIS A 274 4.98 -16.69 -10.77
N GLY A 275 4.08 -16.46 -9.81
CA GLY A 275 4.16 -17.06 -8.47
C GLY A 275 3.47 -18.42 -8.35
N ARG A 276 2.91 -18.98 -9.44
CA ARG A 276 2.10 -20.21 -9.40
C ARG A 276 2.87 -21.51 -9.66
N PHE A 277 3.98 -21.46 -10.39
CA PHE A 277 4.85 -22.63 -10.59
C PHE A 277 6.23 -22.30 -10.07
N VAL A 278 6.47 -22.79 -8.87
CA VAL A 278 7.80 -22.87 -8.29
C VAL A 278 8.35 -24.22 -8.78
N GLY A 279 9.52 -24.23 -9.43
CA GLY A 279 10.09 -25.41 -10.10
C GLY A 279 10.49 -26.60 -9.21
N ASN A 280 9.67 -26.96 -8.22
CA ASN A 280 9.81 -28.15 -7.38
C ASN A 280 8.76 -29.22 -7.76
N GLU A 281 8.56 -29.48 -9.06
CA GLU A 281 7.84 -30.68 -9.49
C GLU A 281 8.78 -31.86 -9.81
N ASP A 282 10.07 -31.74 -9.50
CA ASP A 282 11.06 -32.82 -9.69
C ASP A 282 11.26 -33.67 -8.41
N SER A 283 10.29 -33.69 -7.50
CA SER A 283 10.31 -34.59 -6.34
C SER A 283 9.01 -35.41 -6.22
N GLU A 284 8.75 -36.22 -7.24
CA GLU A 284 8.12 -37.55 -7.13
C GLU A 284 8.85 -38.55 -8.03
#